data_AF-A0A6I3KPF9-F1
#
_entry.id   AF-A0A6I3KPF9-F1
#
_cell.length_a   1.000
_cell.length_b   1.000
_cell.length_c   1.000
_cell.angle_alpha   90.00
_cell.angle_beta   90.00
_cell.angle_gamma   90.00
#
_symmetry.space_group_name_H-M   'P 1'
#
loop_
_entity.id
_entity.type
_entity.pdbx_description
1 polymer ?
#
loop_
_entity_poly.entity_id
_entity_poly.type
_entity_poly.pdbx_seq_one_letter_code
_entity_poly.pdbx_strand_id
1 'polypeptide(L)'
;MMERKERKPYWRHTKWQMLASVVPFLVLIIVLPLYAESLNTERFLGFPLGYFLSAHGIAIIAIFTVASFVNRQDAIDHWHGAHEDN
;
A
#
# COMPACT_ATOMS: atom_id res chain seq x y z
N MET A 1 15.12 -21.16 9.59
CA MET A 1 15.01 -21.57 8.16
C MET A 1 13.65 -22.23 7.93
N MET A 2 12.81 -21.69 7.04
CA MET A 2 11.44 -22.14 6.79
C MET A 2 11.32 -23.62 6.35
N GLU A 3 10.39 -24.35 6.97
CA GLU A 3 10.08 -25.74 6.63
C GLU A 3 9.45 -25.88 5.22
N ARG A 4 9.72 -27.00 4.51
CA ARG A 4 9.24 -27.17 3.12
C ARG A 4 7.71 -27.11 2.99
N LYS A 5 6.96 -27.61 3.98
CA LYS A 5 5.49 -27.58 3.97
C LYS A 5 4.92 -26.16 4.11
N GLU A 6 5.67 -25.25 4.74
CA GLU A 6 5.26 -23.85 4.95
C GLU A 6 5.42 -22.97 3.71
N ARG A 7 6.23 -23.40 2.72
CA ARG A 7 6.50 -22.62 1.51
C ARG A 7 5.26 -22.26 0.69
N LYS A 8 4.32 -23.21 0.55
CA LYS A 8 3.07 -22.98 -0.20
C LYS A 8 2.13 -22.01 0.53
N PRO A 9 1.81 -22.22 1.82
CA PRO A 9 1.08 -21.26 2.63
C PRO A 9 1.72 -19.87 2.63
N TYR A 10 3.03 -19.80 2.88
CA TYR A 10 3.81 -18.56 2.87
C TYR A 10 3.59 -17.77 1.59
N TRP A 11 3.80 -18.42 0.44
CA TRP A 11 3.63 -17.77 -0.87
C TRP A 11 2.19 -17.30 -1.12
N ARG A 12 1.20 -18.02 -0.60
CA ARG A 12 -0.20 -17.58 -0.68
C ARG A 12 -0.42 -16.31 0.14
N HIS A 13 0.08 -16.25 1.37
CA HIS A 13 -0.07 -15.08 2.23
C HIS A 13 0.66 -13.86 1.67
N THR A 14 1.91 -14.00 1.24
CA THR A 14 2.68 -12.88 0.67
C THR A 14 2.07 -12.36 -0.63
N LYS A 15 1.54 -13.23 -1.49
CA LYS A 15 0.79 -12.82 -2.69
C LYS A 15 -0.48 -12.03 -2.35
N TRP A 16 -1.28 -12.52 -1.41
CA TRP A 16 -2.50 -11.82 -1.01
C TRP A 16 -2.18 -10.48 -0.35
N GLN A 17 -1.14 -10.44 0.46
CA GLN A 17 -0.64 -9.21 1.08
C GLN A 17 -0.18 -8.19 0.02
N MET A 18 0.59 -8.64 -0.98
CA MET A 18 0.99 -7.80 -2.12
C MET A 18 -0.22 -7.26 -2.87
N LEU A 19 -1.20 -8.10 -3.22
CA LEU A 19 -2.41 -7.67 -3.92
C LEU A 19 -3.25 -6.71 -3.08
N ALA A 20 -3.39 -6.97 -1.78
CA ALA A 20 -4.14 -6.11 -0.86
C ALA A 20 -3.50 -4.73 -0.67
N SER A 21 -2.18 -4.60 -0.84
CA SER A 21 -1.49 -3.30 -0.82
C SER A 21 -1.50 -2.61 -2.19
N VAL A 22 -1.18 -3.34 -3.26
CA VAL A 22 -0.98 -2.74 -4.58
C VAL A 22 -2.30 -2.40 -5.26
N VAL A 23 -3.32 -3.26 -5.20
CA VAL A 23 -4.57 -3.04 -5.96
C VAL A 23 -5.30 -1.76 -5.50
N PRO A 24 -5.54 -1.53 -4.20
CA PRO A 24 -6.20 -0.30 -3.76
C PRO A 24 -5.36 0.95 -4.06
N PHE A 25 -4.04 0.86 -3.91
CA PHE A 25 -3.14 1.96 -4.21
C PHE A 25 -3.15 2.31 -5.72
N LEU A 26 -3.07 1.30 -6.59
CA LEU A 26 -3.14 1.47 -8.04
C LEU A 26 -4.47 2.09 -8.46
N VAL A 27 -5.57 1.61 -7.89
CA VAL A 27 -6.91 2.20 -8.13
C VAL A 27 -6.91 3.65 -7.71
N LEU A 28 -6.38 3.98 -6.54
CA LEU A 28 -6.35 5.36 -6.04
C LEU A 28 -5.53 6.30 -6.94
N ILE A 29 -4.34 5.90 -7.37
CA ILE A 29 -3.48 6.76 -8.22
C ILE A 29 -4.07 6.99 -9.62
N ILE A 30 -4.90 6.07 -10.12
CA ILE A 30 -5.58 6.22 -11.41
C ILE A 30 -6.86 7.01 -11.24
N VAL A 31 -7.69 6.65 -10.27
CA VAL A 31 -9.04 7.19 -10.11
C VAL A 31 -9.01 8.62 -9.59
N LEU A 32 -8.20 8.93 -8.58
CA LEU A 32 -8.21 10.25 -7.95
C LEU A 32 -7.91 11.41 -8.94
N PRO A 33 -6.90 11.32 -9.82
CA PRO A 33 -6.64 12.38 -10.80
C PRO A 33 -7.76 12.58 -11.82
N LEU A 34 -8.55 11.54 -12.14
CA LEU A 34 -9.69 11.68 -13.05
C LEU A 34 -10.78 12.62 -12.51
N TYR A 35 -10.86 12.78 -11.19
CA TYR A 35 -11.79 13.70 -10.53
C TYR A 35 -11.14 15.03 -10.12
N ALA A 36 -9.85 15.25 -10.44
CA ALA A 36 -9.12 16.42 -9.95
C ALA A 36 -9.75 17.74 -10.40
N GLU A 37 -10.22 17.83 -11.65
CA GLU A 37 -10.89 19.04 -12.16
C GLU A 37 -12.16 19.37 -11.36
N SER A 38 -13.04 18.38 -11.16
CA SER A 38 -14.25 18.57 -10.37
C SER A 38 -13.95 18.91 -8.92
N LEU A 39 -12.88 18.37 -8.34
CA LEU A 39 -12.47 18.67 -6.97
C LEU A 39 -11.82 20.04 -6.84
N ASN A 40 -11.20 20.57 -7.89
CA ASN A 40 -10.52 21.86 -7.87
C ASN A 40 -11.45 23.07 -7.71
N THR A 41 -12.77 22.88 -7.72
CA THR A 41 -13.75 23.91 -7.29
C THR A 41 -13.58 24.26 -5.82
N GLU A 42 -13.13 23.29 -5.01
CA GLU A 42 -12.84 23.46 -3.59
C GLU A 42 -11.36 23.76 -3.37
N ARG A 43 -11.06 24.36 -2.22
CA ARG A 43 -9.68 24.65 -1.80
C ARG A 43 -9.36 24.05 -0.44
N PHE A 44 -8.14 23.56 -0.31
CA PHE A 44 -7.57 23.09 0.95
C PHE A 44 -6.18 23.68 1.15
N LEU A 45 -5.96 24.31 2.31
CA LEU A 45 -4.70 25.01 2.64
C LEU A 45 -4.24 26.00 1.55
N GLY A 46 -5.19 26.65 0.87
CA GLY A 46 -4.91 27.62 -0.20
C GLY A 46 -4.69 27.03 -1.59
N PHE A 47 -4.64 25.71 -1.73
CA PHE A 47 -4.48 25.01 -3.01
C PHE A 47 -5.80 24.44 -3.52
N PRO A 48 -6.00 24.31 -4.85
CA PRO A 48 -7.11 23.52 -5.40
C PRO A 48 -7.10 22.09 -4.84
N LEU A 49 -8.25 21.61 -4.37
CA LEU A 49 -8.32 20.36 -3.61
C LEU A 49 -7.88 19.14 -4.43
N GLY A 50 -8.28 19.04 -5.70
CA GLY A 50 -7.86 17.95 -6.59
C GLY A 50 -6.34 17.91 -6.82
N TYR A 51 -5.72 19.08 -7.01
CA TYR A 51 -4.26 19.22 -7.07
C TYR A 51 -3.60 18.80 -5.75
N PHE A 52 -4.12 19.28 -4.61
CA PHE A 52 -3.56 18.98 -3.30
C PHE A 52 -3.57 17.46 -3.03
N LEU A 53 -4.70 16.79 -3.27
CA LEU A 53 -4.84 15.36 -3.07
C LEU A 53 -3.98 14.54 -4.03
N SER A 54 -3.89 14.93 -5.30
CA SER A 54 -3.10 14.21 -6.30
C SER A 54 -1.59 14.35 -6.06
N ALA A 55 -1.12 15.54 -5.68
CA ALA A 55 0.30 15.80 -5.46
C ALA A 55 0.78 15.33 -4.06
N HIS A 56 0.03 15.64 -3.01
CA HIS A 56 0.44 15.37 -1.62
C HIS A 56 -0.29 14.18 -1.02
N GLY A 57 -1.61 14.07 -1.25
CA GLY A 57 -2.43 12.99 -0.70
C GLY A 57 -1.95 11.61 -1.15
N ILE A 58 -1.69 11.43 -2.44
CA ILE A 58 -1.15 10.18 -3.00
C ILE A 58 0.19 9.82 -2.34
N ALA A 59 1.09 10.79 -2.18
CA ALA A 59 2.40 10.55 -1.57
C ALA A 59 2.28 10.08 -0.12
N ILE A 60 1.39 10.71 0.67
CA ILE A 60 1.10 10.30 2.05
C ILE A 60 0.54 8.87 2.08
N ILE A 61 -0.44 8.57 1.22
CA ILE A 61 -1.04 7.23 1.13
C ILE A 61 0.02 6.18 0.72
N ALA A 62 0.95 6.53 -0.15
CA ALA A 62 2.06 5.65 -0.54
C ALA A 62 2.93 5.28 0.66
N ILE A 63 3.31 6.26 1.49
CA ILE A 63 4.09 6.03 2.71
C ILE A 63 3.35 5.07 3.66
N PHE A 64 2.06 5.32 3.91
CA PHE A 64 1.26 4.44 4.77
C PHE A 64 1.09 3.03 4.19
N THR A 65 0.95 2.92 2.87
CA THR A 65 0.83 1.63 2.18
C THR A 65 2.12 0.83 2.32
N VAL A 66 3.29 1.47 2.11
CA VAL A 66 4.60 0.81 2.26
C VAL A 66 4.86 0.43 3.70
N ALA A 67 4.65 1.34 4.67
CA ALA A 67 4.84 1.02 6.09
C ALA A 67 3.92 -0.13 6.53
N SER A 68 2.66 -0.10 6.10
CA SER A 68 1.69 -1.18 6.34
C SER A 68 2.08 -2.50 5.69
N PHE A 69 2.67 -2.46 4.50
CA PHE A 69 3.13 -3.63 3.77
C PHE A 69 4.32 -4.26 4.48
N VAL A 70 5.35 -3.48 4.81
CA VAL A 70 6.56 -3.94 5.49
C VAL A 70 6.23 -4.58 6.84
N ASN A 71 5.42 -3.90 7.67
CA ASN A 71 5.05 -4.43 8.99
C ASN A 71 4.28 -5.76 8.91
N ARG A 72 3.40 -5.91 7.91
CA ARG A 72 2.65 -7.16 7.70
C ARG A 72 3.51 -8.24 7.07
N GLN A 73 4.43 -7.87 6.19
CA GLN A 73 5.36 -8.80 5.56
C GLN A 73 6.28 -9.42 6.63
N ASP A 74 6.81 -8.60 7.54
CA ASP A 74 7.60 -9.06 8.68
C ASP A 74 6.82 -10.04 9.57
N ALA A 75 5.56 -9.72 9.89
CA ALA A 75 4.69 -10.64 10.64
C ALA A 75 4.48 -11.98 9.91
N ILE A 76 4.27 -11.97 8.58
CA ILE A 76 4.14 -13.19 7.76
C ILE A 76 5.47 -13.98 7.77
N ASP A 77 6.60 -13.29 7.68
CA ASP A 77 7.92 -13.91 7.70
C ASP A 77 8.19 -14.59 9.05
N HIS A 78 7.82 -13.96 10.17
CA HIS A 78 7.85 -14.57 11.49
C HIS A 78 6.92 -15.79 11.61
N TRP A 79 5.68 -15.70 11.13
CA TRP A 79 4.72 -16.82 11.22
C TRP A 79 5.14 -18.08 10.47
N HIS A 80 5.87 -17.94 9.36
CA HIS A 80 6.33 -19.06 8.56
C HIS A 80 7.80 -19.43 8.79
N GLY A 81 8.49 -18.81 9.76
CA GLY A 81 9.89 -19.08 10.06
C GLY A 81 10.85 -18.68 8.93
N ALA A 82 10.46 -17.68 8.15
CA ALA A 82 11.25 -17.05 7.09
C ALA A 82 12.03 -15.82 7.56
N HIS A 83 11.80 -15.36 8.80
CA HIS A 83 12.57 -14.28 9.42
C HIS A 83 14.05 -14.65 9.61
N GLU A 84 14.93 -13.65 9.56
CA GLU A 84 16.36 -13.79 9.82
C GLU A 84 16.63 -13.67 11.33
N ASP A 85 17.32 -14.64 11.92
CA ASP A 85 17.72 -14.54 13.33
C ASP A 85 18.86 -13.51 13.43
N ASN A 86 18.57 -12.32 13.99
CA ASN A 86 19.59 -11.32 14.35
C ASN A 86 20.29 -11.65 15.67
#